data_AF-A0A430HNR5-F1
#
_entry.id   AF-A0A430HNR5-F1
#
_cell.length_a   1.000
_cell.length_b   1.000
_cell.length_c   1.000
_cell.angle_alpha   90.00
_cell.angle_beta   90.00
_cell.angle_gamma   90.00
#
_symmetry.space_group_name_H-M   'P 1'
#
loop_
_entity.id
_entity.type
_entity.pdbx_description
1 polymer ?
#
loop_
_entity_poly.entity_id
_entity_poly.type
_entity_poly.pdbx_seq_one_letter_code
_entity_poly.pdbx_strand_id
1 'polypeptide(L)'
;MIELTEAQEGKILRRDCRGWIELMAQAWYESGHAGADAYPGDALITHLRAVYDACRDANMENMDDVSLLGFNVLRANTARCGADDVTALVDYFIRHARSGNAAYAQAWIDLYLEEA
;
A
#
# COMPACT_ATOMS: atom_id res chain seq x y z
N MET A 1 -14.67 9.73 -28.23
CA MET A 1 -14.26 9.70 -26.81
C MET A 1 -15.51 9.29 -26.04
N ILE A 2 -15.48 8.17 -25.33
CA ILE A 2 -16.64 7.74 -24.53
C ILE A 2 -16.42 8.33 -23.14
N GLU A 3 -17.30 9.22 -22.70
CA GLU A 3 -17.29 9.73 -21.32
C GLU A 3 -18.01 8.71 -20.42
N LEU A 4 -17.39 8.37 -19.30
CA LEU A 4 -17.96 7.48 -18.31
C LEU A 4 -18.89 8.25 -17.37
N THR A 5 -19.93 7.58 -16.88
CA THR A 5 -20.73 8.10 -15.76
C THR A 5 -20.00 7.86 -14.43
N GLU A 6 -20.24 8.68 -13.40
CA GLU A 6 -19.66 8.51 -12.05
C GLU A 6 -19.88 7.08 -11.50
N ALA A 7 -21.04 6.49 -11.77
CA ALA A 7 -21.36 5.12 -11.34
C ALA A 7 -20.48 4.06 -12.03
N GLN A 8 -20.13 4.27 -13.30
CA GLN A 8 -19.22 3.40 -14.05
C GLN A 8 -17.77 3.59 -13.59
N GLU A 9 -17.33 4.83 -13.36
CA GLU A 9 -16.01 5.13 -12.79
C GLU A 9 -15.86 4.49 -11.41
N GLY A 10 -16.83 4.66 -10.52
CA GLY A 10 -16.81 4.02 -9.20
C GLY A 10 -16.80 2.50 -9.27
N LYS A 11 -17.40 1.87 -10.29
CA LYS A 11 -17.37 0.42 -10.47
C LYS A 11 -16.01 -0.07 -10.98
N ILE A 12 -15.37 0.68 -11.88
CA ILE A 12 -14.02 0.40 -12.39
C ILE A 12 -13.02 0.52 -11.24
N LEU A 13 -13.06 1.61 -10.49
CA LEU A 13 -12.17 1.83 -9.33
C LEU A 13 -12.25 0.69 -8.31
N ARG A 14 -13.47 0.24 -7.96
CA ARG A 14 -13.65 -0.90 -7.05
C ARG A 14 -13.09 -2.21 -7.61
N ARG A 15 -13.21 -2.42 -8.93
CA ARG A 15 -12.67 -3.61 -9.59
C ARG A 15 -11.15 -3.60 -9.60
N ASP A 16 -10.56 -2.45 -9.93
CA ASP A 16 -9.11 -2.30 -10.05
C ASP A 16 -8.45 -2.38 -8.67
N CYS A 17 -9.04 -1.74 -7.64
CA CYS A 17 -8.65 -1.91 -6.24
C CYS A 17 -8.68 -3.39 -5.82
N ARG A 18 -9.78 -4.12 -6.11
CA ARG A 18 -9.89 -5.54 -5.77
C ARG A 18 -8.82 -6.38 -6.47
N GLY A 19 -8.61 -6.19 -7.77
CA GLY A 19 -7.61 -6.92 -8.53
C GLY A 19 -6.18 -6.66 -8.01
N TRP A 20 -5.86 -5.42 -7.67
CA TRP A 20 -4.59 -5.09 -7.04
C TRP A 20 -4.44 -5.72 -5.66
N ILE A 21 -5.48 -5.70 -4.81
CA ILE A 21 -5.46 -6.37 -3.49
C ILE A 21 -5.22 -7.88 -3.65
N GLU A 22 -5.86 -8.54 -4.61
CA GLU A 22 -5.67 -9.99 -4.86
C GLU A 22 -4.21 -10.31 -5.20
N LEU A 23 -3.58 -9.52 -6.08
CA LEU A 23 -2.18 -9.68 -6.44
C LEU A 23 -1.24 -9.40 -5.26
N MET A 24 -1.49 -8.33 -4.50
CA MET A 24 -0.71 -7.99 -3.32
C MET A 24 -0.84 -9.04 -2.21
N ALA A 25 -2.03 -9.59 -2.00
CA ALA A 25 -2.26 -10.67 -1.05
C ALA A 25 -1.45 -11.91 -1.43
N GLN A 26 -1.49 -12.30 -2.70
CA GLN A 26 -0.70 -13.42 -3.20
C GLN A 26 0.81 -13.17 -3.00
N ALA A 27 1.30 -12.00 -3.43
CA ALA A 27 2.69 -11.63 -3.27
C ALA A 27 3.14 -11.61 -1.79
N TRP A 28 2.28 -11.14 -0.89
CA TRP A 28 2.57 -11.13 0.55
C TRP A 28 2.75 -12.55 1.11
N TYR A 29 1.79 -13.45 0.89
CA TYR A 29 1.87 -14.81 1.41
C TYR A 29 2.97 -15.64 0.72
N GLU A 30 3.33 -15.33 -0.53
CA GLU A 30 4.44 -15.99 -1.24
C GLU A 30 5.82 -15.36 -0.97
N SER A 31 5.88 -14.21 -0.28
CA SER A 31 7.12 -13.45 -0.09
C SER A 31 8.18 -14.13 0.77
N GLY A 32 7.79 -15.10 1.60
CA GLY A 32 8.65 -15.67 2.63
C GLY A 32 8.97 -14.72 3.80
N HIS A 33 8.31 -13.56 3.88
CA HIS A 33 8.48 -12.61 4.98
C HIS A 33 8.05 -13.24 6.31
N ALA A 34 8.85 -13.05 7.37
CA ALA A 34 8.53 -13.55 8.69
C ALA A 34 7.17 -13.00 9.17
N GLY A 35 6.26 -13.89 9.56
CA GLY A 35 4.91 -13.51 10.00
C GLY A 35 3.89 -13.30 8.88
N ALA A 36 4.25 -13.49 7.60
CA ALA A 36 3.31 -13.36 6.49
C ALA A 36 2.12 -14.33 6.60
N ASP A 37 2.38 -15.63 6.87
CA ASP A 37 1.34 -16.66 7.02
C ASP A 37 0.41 -16.45 8.23
N ALA A 38 0.90 -15.72 9.24
CA ALA A 38 0.13 -15.42 10.44
C ALA A 38 -0.71 -14.14 10.29
N TYR A 39 -0.52 -13.39 9.19
CA TYR A 39 -1.21 -12.14 8.96
C TYR A 39 -2.68 -12.40 8.60
N PRO A 40 -3.67 -11.86 9.35
CA PRO A 40 -5.08 -12.12 9.07
C PRO A 40 -5.52 -11.56 7.71
N GLY A 41 -6.21 -12.37 6.90
CA GLY A 41 -6.61 -11.98 5.55
C GLY A 41 -7.58 -10.80 5.50
N ASP A 42 -8.47 -10.67 6.47
CA ASP A 42 -9.39 -9.53 6.61
C ASP A 42 -8.64 -8.23 6.95
N ALA A 43 -7.66 -8.31 7.85
CA ALA A 43 -6.77 -7.18 8.17
C ALA A 43 -5.93 -6.78 6.95
N LEU A 44 -5.38 -7.76 6.21
CA LEU A 44 -4.60 -7.53 5.00
C LEU A 44 -5.42 -6.77 3.95
N ILE A 45 -6.64 -7.22 3.66
CA ILE A 45 -7.54 -6.54 2.72
C ILE A 45 -7.84 -5.11 3.19
N THR A 46 -8.07 -4.92 4.49
CA THR A 46 -8.36 -3.61 5.07
C THR A 46 -7.19 -2.64 4.91
N HIS A 47 -5.99 -3.07 5.26
CA HIS A 47 -4.79 -2.23 5.18
C HIS A 47 -4.40 -1.91 3.74
N LEU A 48 -4.44 -2.91 2.84
CA LEU A 48 -4.16 -2.68 1.42
C LEU A 48 -5.18 -1.74 0.79
N ARG A 49 -6.48 -1.86 1.11
CA ARG A 49 -7.49 -0.91 0.63
C ARG A 49 -7.18 0.52 1.07
N ALA A 50 -6.80 0.72 2.33
CA ALA A 50 -6.42 2.03 2.84
C ALA A 50 -5.23 2.63 2.07
N VAL A 51 -4.22 1.81 1.75
CA VAL A 51 -3.08 2.24 0.91
C VAL A 51 -3.53 2.63 -0.48
N TYR A 52 -4.35 1.79 -1.13
CA TYR A 52 -4.85 2.07 -2.48
C TYR A 52 -5.62 3.39 -2.52
N ASP A 53 -6.51 3.61 -1.56
CA ASP A 53 -7.31 4.84 -1.46
C ASP A 53 -6.42 6.07 -1.21
N ALA A 54 -5.43 5.97 -0.31
CA ALA A 54 -4.49 7.07 -0.04
C ALA A 54 -3.63 7.43 -1.27
N CYS A 55 -3.09 6.43 -1.97
CA CYS A 55 -2.33 6.64 -3.21
C CYS A 55 -3.19 7.25 -4.31
N ARG A 56 -4.44 6.79 -4.45
CA ARG A 56 -5.40 7.34 -5.41
C ARG A 56 -5.72 8.79 -5.11
N ASP A 57 -6.01 9.13 -3.85
CA ASP A 57 -6.31 10.49 -3.42
C ASP A 57 -5.11 11.43 -3.64
N ALA A 58 -3.90 10.87 -3.58
CA ALA A 58 -2.66 11.57 -3.90
C ALA A 58 -2.33 11.63 -5.41
N ASN A 59 -3.18 11.08 -6.28
CA ASN A 59 -2.97 10.91 -7.73
C ASN A 59 -1.64 10.20 -8.06
N MET A 60 -1.30 9.13 -7.33
CA MET A 60 -0.17 8.30 -7.67
C MET A 60 -0.51 7.38 -8.85
N GLU A 61 0.16 7.58 -9.98
CA GLU A 61 -0.05 6.78 -11.20
C GLU A 61 0.90 5.57 -11.27
N ASN A 62 2.04 5.60 -10.58
CA ASN A 62 3.02 4.53 -10.62
C ASN A 62 2.62 3.37 -9.70
N MET A 63 2.11 2.29 -10.30
CA MET A 63 1.67 1.10 -9.57
C MET A 63 2.79 0.35 -8.85
N ASP A 64 4.04 0.50 -9.27
CA ASP A 64 5.19 -0.10 -8.57
C ASP A 64 5.38 0.58 -7.21
N ASP A 65 5.29 1.92 -7.17
CA ASP A 65 5.39 2.68 -5.93
C ASP A 65 4.19 2.41 -5.01
N VAL A 66 2.97 2.28 -5.56
CA VAL A 66 1.78 1.91 -4.79
C VAL A 66 1.92 0.53 -4.16
N SER A 67 2.44 -0.44 -4.92
CA SER A 67 2.66 -1.81 -4.45
C SER A 67 3.77 -1.87 -3.41
N LEU A 68 4.84 -1.11 -3.59
CA LEU A 68 5.92 -0.96 -2.61
C LEU A 68 5.40 -0.39 -1.28
N LEU A 69 4.57 0.66 -1.33
CA LEU A 69 3.94 1.18 -0.13
C LEU A 69 3.00 0.17 0.54
N GLY A 70 2.22 -0.57 -0.25
CA GLY A 70 1.37 -1.65 0.26
C GLY A 70 2.18 -2.68 1.04
N PHE A 71 3.33 -3.10 0.51
CA PHE A 71 4.24 -4.03 1.19
C PHE A 71 4.81 -3.44 2.48
N ASN A 72 5.23 -2.17 2.48
CA ASN A 72 5.74 -1.50 3.68
C ASN A 72 4.69 -1.40 4.80
N VAL A 73 3.43 -1.13 4.48
CA VAL A 73 2.35 -1.09 5.47
C VAL A 73 2.12 -2.47 6.09
N LEU A 74 2.18 -3.54 5.30
CA LEU A 74 2.07 -4.90 5.84
C LEU A 74 3.26 -5.25 6.76
N ARG A 75 4.47 -4.85 6.38
CA ARG A 75 5.67 -4.99 7.23
C ARG A 75 5.53 -4.23 8.55
N ALA A 76 5.14 -2.97 8.51
CA ALA A 76 4.96 -2.14 9.71
C ALA A 76 3.92 -2.74 10.67
N ASN A 77 2.81 -3.22 10.15
CA ASN A 77 1.79 -3.90 10.96
C ASN A 77 2.30 -5.24 11.54
N THR A 78 3.13 -5.98 10.79
CA THR A 78 3.76 -7.21 11.29
C THR A 78 4.75 -6.91 12.42
N ALA A 79 5.49 -5.80 12.31
CA ALA A 79 6.35 -5.26 13.35
C ALA A 79 5.57 -4.61 14.52
N ARG A 80 4.24 -4.59 14.46
CA ARG A 80 3.34 -4.01 15.50
C ARG A 80 3.58 -2.52 15.73
N CYS A 81 3.97 -1.78 14.69
CA CYS A 81 4.00 -0.32 14.75
C CYS A 81 2.62 0.24 15.14
N GLY A 82 2.60 1.40 15.80
CA GLY A 82 1.36 2.09 16.15
C GLY A 82 0.62 2.57 14.90
N ALA A 83 -0.70 2.76 15.01
CA ALA A 83 -1.50 3.28 13.89
C ALA A 83 -0.99 4.65 13.40
N ASP A 84 -0.59 5.53 14.33
CA ASP A 84 -0.03 6.85 14.01
C ASP A 84 1.30 6.73 13.22
N ASP A 85 2.14 5.74 13.56
CA ASP A 85 3.40 5.49 12.86
C ASP A 85 3.14 4.99 11.44
N VAL A 86 2.17 4.09 11.26
CA VAL A 86 1.77 3.58 9.93
C VAL A 86 1.23 4.72 9.07
N THR A 87 0.40 5.60 9.64
CA THR A 87 -0.10 6.79 8.92
C THR A 87 1.05 7.72 8.54
N ALA A 88 1.98 8.01 9.46
CA ALA A 88 3.14 8.85 9.17
C ALA A 88 4.04 8.25 8.08
N LEU A 89 4.23 6.93 8.08
CA LEU A 89 4.97 6.20 7.04
C LEU A 89 4.31 6.34 5.67
N VAL A 90 2.99 6.18 5.60
CA VAL A 90 2.21 6.35 4.36
C VAL A 90 2.36 7.76 3.81
N ASP A 91 2.15 8.78 4.65
CA ASP A 91 2.27 10.19 4.25
C ASP A 91 3.69 10.54 3.79
N TYR A 92 4.70 10.03 4.49
CA TYR A 92 6.10 10.23 4.15
C TYR A 92 6.42 9.62 2.79
N PHE A 93 6.06 8.35 2.57
CA PHE A 93 6.32 7.68 1.29
C PHE A 93 5.64 8.40 0.12
N ILE A 94 4.33 8.70 0.24
CA ILE A 94 3.56 9.37 -0.82
C ILE A 94 4.20 10.73 -1.17
N ARG A 95 4.58 11.54 -0.17
CA ARG A 95 5.20 12.86 -0.40
C ARG A 95 6.47 12.74 -1.24
N HIS A 96 7.32 11.78 -0.92
CA HIS A 96 8.61 11.60 -1.59
C HIS A 96 8.46 10.91 -2.95
N ALA A 97 7.61 9.89 -3.07
CA ALA A 97 7.35 9.20 -4.32
C ALA A 97 6.80 10.15 -5.39
N ARG A 98 5.88 11.06 -5.03
CA ARG A 98 5.37 12.11 -5.94
C ARG A 98 6.44 13.07 -6.45
N SER A 99 7.55 13.18 -5.74
CA SER A 99 8.70 14.00 -6.13
C SER A 99 9.76 13.18 -6.88
N GLY A 100 9.45 11.94 -7.30
CA GLY A 100 10.37 11.02 -7.95
C GLY A 100 11.42 10.39 -7.02
N ASN A 101 11.21 10.49 -5.70
CA ASN A 101 12.17 10.06 -4.67
C ASN A 101 11.69 8.84 -3.89
N ALA A 102 10.95 7.92 -4.52
CA ALA A 102 10.42 6.72 -3.87
C ALA A 102 11.53 5.85 -3.25
N ALA A 103 12.67 5.68 -3.94
CA ALA A 103 13.81 4.93 -3.43
C ALA A 103 14.42 5.54 -2.15
N TYR A 104 14.44 6.88 -2.05
CA TYR A 104 14.88 7.56 -0.83
C TYR A 104 13.92 7.31 0.33
N ALA A 105 12.61 7.38 0.07
CA ALA A 105 11.61 7.06 1.08
C ALA A 105 11.71 5.61 1.54
N GLN A 106 11.91 4.69 0.60
CA GLN A 106 12.08 3.27 0.89
C GLN A 106 13.26 3.04 1.85
N ALA A 107 14.43 3.62 1.57
CA ALA A 107 15.60 3.46 2.41
C ALA A 107 15.37 3.96 3.85
N TRP A 108 14.62 5.05 4.02
CA TRP A 108 14.26 5.53 5.36
C TRP A 108 13.30 4.58 6.09
N ILE A 109 12.30 4.05 5.38
CA ILE A 109 11.34 3.10 5.95
C ILE A 109 12.02 1.79 6.35
N ASP A 110 12.96 1.30 5.54
CA ASP A 110 13.72 0.11 5.87
C ASP A 110 14.49 0.30 7.18
N LEU A 111 15.18 1.43 7.35
CA LEU A 111 15.85 1.76 8.61
C LEU A 111 14.88 1.88 9.79
N TYR A 112 13.75 2.57 9.59
CA TYR A 112 12.74 2.72 10.64
C TYR A 112 12.19 1.37 11.13
N LEU A 113 11.93 0.44 10.20
CA LEU A 113 11.38 -0.87 10.52
C LEU A 113 12.42 -1.86 11.06
N GLU A 114 13.71 -1.63 10.84
CA GLU A 114 14.79 -2.40 11.48
C GLU A 114 14.94 -2.05 12.96
N GLU A 115 14.59 -0.83 13.36
CA GLU A 115 14.71 -0.34 14.74
C GLU A 115 13.44 -0.55 15.60
N ALA A 116 12.32 -0.97 14.98
CA ALA A 116 11.01 -1.16 15.61
C ALA A 116 10.84 -2.54 16.27
#